data_AF-A0A8H4KY78-F1
#
_entry.id   AF-A0A8H4KY78-F1
#
_cell.length_a   1.000
_cell.length_b   1.000
_cell.length_c   1.000
_cell.angle_alpha   90.00
_cell.angle_beta   90.00
_cell.angle_gamma   90.00
#
_symmetry.space_group_name_H-M   'P 1'
#
loop_
_entity.id
_entity.type
_entity.pdbx_description
1 polymer ?
#
loop_
_entity_poly.entity_id
_entity_poly.type
_entity_poly.pdbx_seq_one_letter_code
_entity_poly.pdbx_strand_id
1 'polypeptide(L)'
;MMILPTKLTAVGAAAYALSVREATWESTDKHNASPEWFRDAKFGVYWHWGAFTTPQYGNEWYPRDMYGPNSDRRKHHTEVYGLPEKWGYENFIKGAKDLKGNFVQFKPVLSSAGGEFDPEALIEAVKASGARFAGPVGEHHDGYSMWDSKVNEWNSVDLGPKLDLVKLWAGLVRKNGMKLVVAMHQAYNSNGFFQWAPKTDDKSLRKLLGQLPRDEADKLWFNKHREMLDHVRPDIIWNDFSLNSPGYCPDYDGPCAIGEEARLKFLAYYFNRGVKWDKEVLTTSKHFDKGFRDTSAVADYERGGPADITRPTG
;
A
#
# COMPACT_ATOMS: atom_id res chain seq x y z
N MET A 1 64.59 3.60 -26.89
CA MET A 1 63.28 4.28 -26.67
C MET A 1 62.29 3.18 -26.27
N MET A 2 62.10 2.98 -24.96
CA MET A 2 61.32 1.88 -24.39
C MET A 2 59.82 2.19 -24.52
N ILE A 3 59.06 1.25 -25.10
CA ILE A 3 57.60 1.28 -25.12
C ILE A 3 57.13 0.66 -23.79
N LEU A 4 56.55 1.49 -22.92
CA LEU A 4 55.88 1.04 -21.69
C LEU A 4 54.45 0.58 -22.03
N PRO A 5 54.00 -0.60 -21.57
CA PRO A 5 52.64 -1.03 -21.77
C PRO A 5 51.70 -0.28 -20.82
N THR A 6 50.64 0.28 -21.39
CA THR A 6 49.56 0.95 -20.67
C THR A 6 48.80 -0.09 -19.83
N LYS A 7 48.89 0.00 -18.50
CA LYS A 7 48.07 -0.80 -17.60
C LYS A 7 46.63 -0.28 -17.68
N LEU A 8 45.73 -1.10 -18.23
CA LEU A 8 44.29 -0.93 -18.06
C LEU A 8 43.97 -1.25 -16.59
N THR A 9 43.80 -0.23 -15.76
CA THR A 9 43.23 -0.42 -14.42
C THR A 9 41.74 -0.68 -14.58
N ALA A 10 41.36 -1.95 -14.47
CA ALA A 10 40.00 -2.35 -14.19
C ALA A 10 39.56 -1.65 -12.89
N VAL A 11 38.64 -0.70 -12.99
CA VAL A 11 37.96 -0.13 -11.83
C VAL A 11 37.17 -1.27 -11.21
N GLY A 12 37.65 -1.75 -10.06
CA GLY A 12 37.01 -2.81 -9.32
C GLY A 12 35.59 -2.40 -8.95
N ALA A 13 34.60 -3.13 -9.46
CA ALA A 13 33.31 -3.21 -8.80
C ALA A 13 33.58 -3.81 -7.42
N ALA A 14 33.57 -2.98 -6.39
CA ALA A 14 33.55 -3.46 -5.02
C ALA A 14 32.23 -4.22 -4.84
N ALA A 15 32.29 -5.54 -5.03
CA ALA A 15 31.23 -6.44 -4.66
C ALA A 15 31.07 -6.33 -3.13
N TYR A 16 30.18 -5.45 -2.68
CA TYR A 16 29.58 -5.61 -1.36
C TYR A 16 29.00 -7.02 -1.35
N ALA A 17 29.63 -7.94 -0.62
CA ALA A 17 28.97 -9.17 -0.24
C ALA A 17 27.72 -8.75 0.53
N LEU A 18 26.56 -8.73 -0.13
CA LEU A 18 25.28 -8.34 0.46
C LEU A 18 24.94 -9.38 1.52
N SER A 19 25.36 -9.11 2.76
CA SER A 19 24.98 -9.91 3.91
C SER A 19 23.46 -9.94 3.99
N VAL A 20 22.90 -11.15 4.13
CA VAL A 20 21.47 -11.35 4.39
C VAL A 20 21.04 -10.42 5.53
N ARG A 21 19.97 -9.66 5.30
CA ARG A 21 19.36 -8.78 6.30
C ARG A 21 18.64 -9.64 7.33
N GLU A 22 18.94 -9.40 8.59
CA GLU A 22 18.24 -9.98 9.74
C GLU A 22 17.15 -9.00 10.20
N ALA A 23 16.15 -9.51 10.94
CA ALA A 23 15.06 -8.70 11.47
C ALA A 23 15.49 -7.91 12.72
N THR A 24 16.52 -7.08 12.56
CA THR A 24 17.05 -6.14 13.56
C THR A 24 17.29 -4.79 12.90
N TRP A 25 17.25 -3.71 13.69
CA TRP A 25 17.52 -2.38 13.16
C TRP A 25 18.94 -2.27 12.64
N GLU A 26 19.93 -2.77 13.37
CA GLU A 26 21.35 -2.70 13.01
C GLU A 26 21.65 -3.41 11.69
N SER A 27 20.89 -4.46 11.35
CA SER A 27 21.03 -5.18 10.09
C SER A 27 20.34 -4.46 8.94
N THR A 28 19.13 -3.94 9.17
CA THR A 28 18.31 -3.25 8.16
C THR A 28 18.79 -1.83 7.84
N ASP A 29 19.38 -1.12 8.81
CA ASP A 29 19.98 0.22 8.68
C ASP A 29 21.10 0.29 7.64
N LYS A 30 21.67 -0.85 7.25
CA LYS A 30 22.70 -0.97 6.21
C LYS A 30 22.13 -0.97 4.78
N HIS A 31 20.82 -0.89 4.60
CA HIS A 31 20.16 -0.77 3.29
C HIS A 31 20.24 0.66 2.78
N ASN A 32 20.53 0.87 1.50
CA ASN A 32 20.52 2.21 0.91
C ASN A 32 19.07 2.69 0.75
N ALA A 33 18.61 3.57 1.66
CA ALA A 33 17.24 4.07 1.67
C ALA A 33 16.82 4.75 0.35
N SER A 34 17.72 5.50 -0.29
CA SER A 34 17.43 6.30 -1.48
C SER A 34 18.44 5.99 -2.59
N PRO A 35 18.21 4.95 -3.41
CA PRO A 35 19.10 4.62 -4.53
C PRO A 35 19.10 5.72 -5.60
N GLU A 36 20.18 5.80 -6.38
CA GLU A 36 20.40 6.90 -7.34
C GLU A 36 19.28 6.99 -8.37
N TRP A 37 18.76 5.86 -8.86
CA TRP A 37 17.64 5.87 -9.81
C TRP A 37 16.40 6.58 -9.26
N PHE A 38 16.14 6.49 -7.96
CA PHE A 38 15.01 7.14 -7.30
C PHE A 38 15.28 8.64 -7.13
N ARG A 39 16.50 8.99 -6.73
CA ARG A 39 16.95 10.39 -6.68
C ARG A 39 16.81 11.05 -8.05
N ASP A 40 17.13 10.35 -9.13
CA ASP A 40 16.98 10.81 -10.52
C ASP A 40 15.52 10.77 -11.02
N ALA A 41 14.65 10.02 -10.35
CA ALA A 41 13.28 9.83 -10.80
C ALA A 41 12.46 11.12 -10.74
N LYS A 42 12.61 11.87 -9.64
CA LYS A 42 11.96 13.15 -9.29
C LYS A 42 10.43 13.10 -9.20
N PHE A 43 9.76 12.52 -10.18
CA PHE A 43 8.31 12.53 -10.33
C PHE A 43 7.75 11.13 -10.57
N GLY A 44 6.65 10.83 -9.89
CA GLY A 44 5.89 9.60 -10.06
C GLY A 44 4.43 9.81 -9.69
N VAL A 45 3.60 8.82 -10.06
CA VAL A 45 2.13 8.91 -9.96
C VAL A 45 1.56 7.64 -9.36
N TYR A 46 0.67 7.78 -8.40
CA TYR A 46 -0.12 6.68 -7.87
C TYR A 46 -1.60 7.08 -7.79
N TRP A 47 -2.49 6.12 -7.56
CA TRP A 47 -3.94 6.35 -7.56
C TRP A 47 -4.64 5.65 -6.40
N HIS A 48 -5.44 6.41 -5.66
CA HIS A 48 -6.39 5.91 -4.67
C HIS A 48 -7.68 5.49 -5.38
N TRP A 49 -7.73 4.22 -5.78
CA TRP A 49 -8.89 3.63 -6.43
C TRP A 49 -9.11 2.21 -5.93
N GLY A 50 -10.31 1.93 -5.42
CA GLY A 50 -10.66 0.65 -4.84
C GLY A 50 -12.12 0.60 -4.37
N ALA A 51 -12.46 -0.36 -3.52
CA ALA A 51 -13.83 -0.52 -3.03
C ALA A 51 -14.34 0.72 -2.28
N PHE A 52 -13.46 1.44 -1.60
CA PHE A 52 -13.75 2.74 -0.96
C PHE A 52 -14.19 3.84 -1.94
N THR A 53 -13.96 3.68 -3.25
CA THR A 53 -14.42 4.61 -4.29
C THR A 53 -15.86 4.36 -4.73
N THR A 54 -16.42 3.17 -4.49
CA THR A 54 -17.81 2.80 -4.88
C THR A 54 -18.88 3.82 -4.50
N PRO A 55 -18.91 4.40 -3.28
CA PRO A 55 -19.91 5.40 -2.92
C PRO A 55 -19.75 6.74 -3.66
N GLN A 56 -18.55 7.05 -4.17
CA GLN A 56 -18.20 8.34 -4.78
C GLN A 56 -18.64 9.55 -3.93
N TYR A 57 -18.58 9.42 -2.60
CA TYR A 57 -19.06 10.43 -1.66
C TYR A 57 -18.06 10.64 -0.53
N GLY A 58 -17.86 11.90 -0.15
CA GLY A 58 -16.89 12.26 0.87
C GLY A 58 -15.45 12.11 0.38
N ASN A 59 -14.77 11.04 0.79
CA ASN A 59 -13.37 10.76 0.50
C ASN A 59 -13.10 9.25 0.67
N GLU A 60 -11.83 8.84 0.54
CA GLU A 60 -11.38 7.45 0.73
C GLU A 60 -11.56 6.91 2.16
N TRP A 61 -11.91 7.78 3.12
CA TRP A 61 -12.30 7.43 4.48
C TRP A 61 -13.81 7.20 4.65
N TYR A 62 -14.60 7.24 3.57
CA TYR A 62 -16.02 6.84 3.60
C TYR A 62 -16.27 5.50 4.33
N PRO A 63 -15.46 4.42 4.14
CA PRO A 63 -15.67 3.16 4.85
C PRO A 63 -15.62 3.29 6.38
N ARG A 64 -14.82 4.23 6.90
CA ARG A 64 -14.77 4.59 8.32
C ARG A 64 -15.96 5.46 8.70
N ASP A 65 -16.13 6.57 7.99
CA ASP A 65 -17.03 7.63 8.39
C ASP A 65 -18.50 7.27 8.18
N MET A 66 -18.83 6.31 7.30
CA MET A 66 -20.19 5.80 7.16
C MET A 66 -20.75 5.22 8.47
N TYR A 67 -19.89 4.76 9.37
CA TYR A 67 -20.27 4.29 10.71
C TYR A 67 -20.22 5.39 11.78
N GLY A 68 -19.47 6.47 11.54
CA GLY A 68 -19.20 7.52 12.50
C GLY A 68 -20.48 8.19 13.04
N PRO A 69 -20.61 8.38 14.37
CA PRO A 69 -21.78 9.02 14.94
C PRO A 69 -21.89 10.46 14.44
N ASN A 70 -23.09 10.87 14.03
CA ASN A 70 -23.40 12.20 13.49
C ASN A 70 -22.62 12.63 12.24
N SER A 71 -21.90 11.72 11.56
CA SER A 71 -21.19 12.08 10.34
C SER A 71 -22.16 12.31 9.17
N ASP A 72 -21.82 13.23 8.26
CA ASP A 72 -22.61 13.41 7.03
C ASP A 72 -22.51 12.19 6.09
N ARG A 73 -21.45 11.38 6.23
CA ARG A 73 -21.28 10.13 5.47
C ARG A 73 -22.28 9.09 5.97
N ARG A 74 -22.55 9.02 7.28
CA ARG A 74 -23.57 8.15 7.87
C ARG A 74 -24.97 8.56 7.45
N LYS A 75 -25.29 9.86 7.43
CA LYS A 75 -26.57 10.38 6.93
C LYS A 75 -26.78 9.97 5.46
N HIS A 76 -25.82 10.30 4.60
CA HIS A 76 -25.85 9.90 3.19
C HIS A 76 -25.98 8.38 3.03
N HIS A 77 -25.20 7.60 3.78
CA HIS A 77 -25.26 6.14 3.73
C HIS A 77 -26.66 5.61 4.05
N THR A 78 -27.28 6.19 5.08
CA THR A 78 -28.64 5.85 5.54
C THR A 78 -29.69 6.19 4.48
N GLU A 79 -29.55 7.30 3.79
CA GLU A 79 -30.49 7.78 2.76
C GLU A 79 -30.36 7.05 1.41
N VAL A 80 -29.17 6.51 1.10
CA VAL A 80 -28.90 5.86 -0.20
C VAL A 80 -28.96 4.34 -0.09
N TYR A 81 -28.31 3.75 0.91
CA TYR A 81 -28.12 2.30 1.03
C TYR A 81 -28.93 1.68 2.18
N GLY A 82 -29.15 2.44 3.25
CA GLY A 82 -29.82 2.01 4.47
C GLY A 82 -28.91 2.17 5.70
N LEU A 83 -29.39 1.80 6.89
CA LEU A 83 -28.58 1.94 8.12
C LEU A 83 -27.25 1.16 7.98
N PRO A 84 -26.08 1.74 8.32
CA PRO A 84 -24.79 1.07 8.21
C PRO A 84 -24.69 -0.24 9.00
N GLU A 85 -25.49 -0.40 10.06
CA GLU A 85 -25.58 -1.64 10.84
C GLU A 85 -26.28 -2.79 10.08
N LYS A 86 -27.03 -2.47 9.02
CA LYS A 86 -27.75 -3.43 8.17
C LYS A 86 -27.14 -3.52 6.77
N TRP A 87 -26.65 -2.40 6.25
CA TRP A 87 -25.96 -2.29 4.99
C TRP A 87 -24.50 -1.91 5.29
N GLY A 88 -23.67 -2.91 5.59
CA GLY A 88 -22.28 -2.68 5.98
C GLY A 88 -21.36 -2.39 4.81
N TYR A 89 -20.13 -1.95 5.11
CA TYR A 89 -19.09 -1.65 4.13
C TYR A 89 -18.79 -2.85 3.22
N GLU A 90 -18.86 -4.06 3.77
CA GLU A 90 -18.66 -5.31 3.03
C GLU A 90 -19.60 -5.47 1.83
N ASN A 91 -20.76 -4.79 1.82
CA ASN A 91 -21.69 -4.85 0.71
C ASN A 91 -21.18 -4.09 -0.52
N PHE A 92 -20.32 -3.07 -0.38
CA PHE A 92 -19.64 -2.48 -1.53
C PHE A 92 -18.70 -3.49 -2.21
N ILE A 93 -18.18 -4.47 -1.47
CA ILE A 93 -17.29 -5.50 -2.00
C ILE A 93 -18.08 -6.72 -2.52
N LYS A 94 -19.01 -7.24 -1.72
CA LYS A 94 -19.82 -8.43 -2.05
C LYS A 94 -20.92 -8.15 -3.09
N GLY A 95 -21.40 -6.93 -3.12
CA GLY A 95 -22.53 -6.50 -3.93
C GLY A 95 -23.85 -6.61 -3.19
N ALA A 96 -24.64 -5.55 -3.17
CA ALA A 96 -25.99 -5.52 -2.61
C ALA A 96 -26.85 -4.48 -3.34
N LYS A 97 -28.17 -4.53 -3.14
CA LYS A 97 -29.06 -3.49 -3.65
C LYS A 97 -29.06 -2.26 -2.73
N ASP A 98 -29.11 -1.07 -3.31
CA ASP A 98 -29.40 0.18 -2.59
C ASP A 98 -30.91 0.30 -2.27
N LEU A 99 -31.33 1.38 -1.63
CA LEU A 99 -32.75 1.60 -1.28
C LEU A 99 -33.66 1.80 -2.50
N LYS A 100 -33.09 2.13 -3.66
CA LYS A 100 -33.82 2.27 -4.94
C LYS A 100 -33.84 0.96 -5.73
N GLY A 101 -33.19 -0.10 -5.24
CA GLY A 101 -33.13 -1.40 -5.87
C GLY A 101 -32.00 -1.57 -6.90
N ASN A 102 -31.12 -0.58 -7.07
CA ASN A 102 -29.96 -0.69 -7.96
C ASN A 102 -28.90 -1.58 -7.32
N PHE A 103 -28.27 -2.45 -8.10
CA PHE A 103 -27.15 -3.26 -7.62
C PHE A 103 -25.87 -2.42 -7.53
N VAL A 104 -25.26 -2.38 -6.35
CA VAL A 104 -24.06 -1.60 -6.03
C VAL A 104 -22.93 -2.56 -5.66
N GLN A 105 -21.81 -2.44 -6.36
CA GLN A 105 -20.59 -3.21 -6.09
C GLN A 105 -19.37 -2.51 -6.70
N PHE A 106 -18.21 -2.63 -6.07
CA PHE A 106 -16.93 -2.38 -6.71
C PHE A 106 -16.68 -3.48 -7.76
N LYS A 107 -17.02 -3.17 -9.01
CA LYS A 107 -16.95 -4.12 -10.11
C LYS A 107 -16.57 -3.42 -11.42
N PRO A 108 -15.35 -2.87 -11.52
CA PRO A 108 -14.86 -2.37 -12.80
C PRO A 108 -14.88 -3.49 -13.86
N VAL A 109 -15.40 -3.16 -15.04
CA VAL A 109 -15.45 -4.08 -16.19
C VAL A 109 -14.49 -3.55 -17.25
N LEU A 110 -13.53 -4.38 -17.66
CA LEU A 110 -12.51 -4.00 -18.64
C LEU A 110 -13.16 -3.51 -19.95
N SER A 111 -12.55 -2.52 -20.60
CA SER A 111 -12.97 -2.04 -21.92
C SER A 111 -12.96 -3.16 -22.97
N SER A 112 -11.97 -4.06 -22.89
CA SER A 112 -11.89 -5.27 -23.73
C SER A 112 -13.02 -6.29 -23.48
N ALA A 113 -13.76 -6.17 -22.37
CA ALA A 113 -14.93 -6.97 -22.04
C ALA A 113 -16.25 -6.18 -22.18
N GLY A 114 -16.22 -5.02 -22.85
CA GLY A 114 -17.40 -4.18 -23.09
C GLY A 114 -17.76 -3.22 -21.95
N GLY A 115 -16.88 -3.04 -20.97
CA GLY A 115 -17.02 -2.03 -19.91
C GLY A 115 -16.28 -0.73 -20.20
N GLU A 116 -16.09 0.07 -19.15
CA GLU A 116 -15.46 1.40 -19.25
C GLU A 116 -14.05 1.46 -18.61
N PHE A 117 -13.62 0.39 -17.93
CA PHE A 117 -12.33 0.36 -17.27
C PHE A 117 -11.22 0.09 -18.30
N ASP A 118 -10.53 1.15 -18.74
CA ASP A 118 -9.38 1.06 -19.63
C ASP A 118 -8.06 1.37 -18.90
N PRO A 119 -7.39 0.34 -18.34
CA PRO A 119 -6.14 0.53 -17.63
C PRO A 119 -4.96 0.84 -18.56
N GLU A 120 -5.02 0.46 -19.85
CA GLU A 120 -3.97 0.78 -20.82
C GLU A 120 -3.97 2.26 -21.16
N ALA A 121 -5.15 2.84 -21.45
CA ALA A 121 -5.27 4.28 -21.69
C ALA A 121 -4.81 5.10 -20.49
N LEU A 122 -5.14 4.65 -19.26
CA LEU A 122 -4.72 5.33 -18.03
C LEU A 122 -3.20 5.28 -17.85
N ILE A 123 -2.54 4.13 -18.09
CA ILE A 123 -1.09 4.04 -17.93
C ILE A 123 -0.33 4.84 -19.00
N GLU A 124 -0.87 4.94 -20.22
CA GLU A 124 -0.31 5.76 -21.29
C GLU A 124 -0.35 7.25 -20.91
N ALA A 125 -1.46 7.72 -20.34
CA ALA A 125 -1.56 9.07 -19.82
C ALA A 125 -0.56 9.32 -18.67
N VAL A 126 -0.41 8.34 -17.75
CA VAL A 126 0.60 8.42 -16.69
C VAL A 126 2.01 8.50 -17.27
N LYS A 127 2.33 7.69 -18.28
CA LYS A 127 3.64 7.76 -18.95
C LYS A 127 3.87 9.11 -19.62
N ALA A 128 2.86 9.63 -20.31
CA ALA A 128 2.91 10.92 -21.00
C ALA A 128 3.10 12.10 -20.03
N SER A 129 2.69 11.96 -18.76
CA SER A 129 2.94 12.98 -17.73
C SER A 129 4.43 13.15 -17.34
N GLY A 130 5.31 12.24 -17.80
CA GLY A 130 6.73 12.23 -17.46
C GLY A 130 7.06 11.44 -16.19
N ALA A 131 6.10 10.71 -15.62
CA ALA A 131 6.30 9.85 -14.46
C ALA A 131 7.41 8.81 -14.72
N ARG A 132 8.34 8.67 -13.76
CA ARG A 132 9.40 7.66 -13.81
C ARG A 132 9.13 6.46 -12.90
N PHE A 133 8.24 6.61 -11.93
CA PHE A 133 7.64 5.53 -11.17
C PHE A 133 6.13 5.69 -11.11
N ALA A 134 5.39 4.59 -11.14
CA ALA A 134 3.93 4.62 -11.03
C ALA A 134 3.36 3.33 -10.44
N GLY A 135 2.11 3.39 -9.98
CA GLY A 135 1.37 2.19 -9.60
C GLY A 135 0.22 2.43 -8.63
N PRO A 136 -0.44 1.35 -8.18
CA PRO A 136 -1.68 1.45 -7.44
C PRO A 136 -1.44 1.62 -5.93
N VAL A 137 -2.46 2.10 -5.22
CA VAL A 137 -2.70 1.63 -3.84
C VAL A 137 -3.01 0.14 -3.94
N GLY A 138 -2.23 -0.73 -3.31
CA GLY A 138 -2.44 -2.18 -3.31
C GLY A 138 -3.49 -2.62 -2.28
N GLU A 139 -3.50 -1.94 -1.14
CA GLU A 139 -4.53 -2.05 -0.11
C GLU A 139 -4.55 -0.75 0.71
N HIS A 140 -5.74 -0.18 0.91
CA HIS A 140 -5.93 1.01 1.73
C HIS A 140 -6.22 0.62 3.21
N HIS A 141 -6.77 1.51 4.02
CA HIS A 141 -7.16 1.20 5.41
C HIS A 141 -8.38 0.25 5.51
N ASP A 142 -9.06 -0.01 4.40
CA ASP A 142 -10.39 -0.64 4.34
C ASP A 142 -10.36 -2.18 4.36
N GLY A 143 -9.17 -2.78 4.43
CA GLY A 143 -8.98 -4.22 4.59
C GLY A 143 -9.17 -5.05 3.31
N TYR A 144 -9.29 -4.39 2.15
CA TYR A 144 -9.52 -5.03 0.86
C TYR A 144 -8.23 -5.08 0.02
N SER A 145 -7.67 -6.28 -0.14
CA SER A 145 -6.42 -6.52 -0.88
C SER A 145 -6.69 -6.58 -2.39
N MET A 146 -6.12 -5.71 -3.21
CA MET A 146 -6.46 -5.66 -4.66
C MET A 146 -5.59 -6.57 -5.55
N TRP A 147 -5.02 -7.63 -4.98
CA TRP A 147 -4.29 -8.70 -5.69
C TRP A 147 -4.94 -10.07 -5.43
N ASP A 148 -4.52 -11.12 -6.15
CA ASP A 148 -4.94 -12.50 -5.87
C ASP A 148 -4.38 -13.00 -4.53
N SER A 149 -5.02 -12.62 -3.42
CA SER A 149 -4.52 -12.88 -2.07
C SER A 149 -4.99 -14.22 -1.52
N LYS A 150 -4.09 -14.99 -0.91
CA LYS A 150 -4.42 -16.22 -0.16
C LYS A 150 -4.52 -15.98 1.34
N VAL A 151 -3.89 -14.91 1.84
CA VAL A 151 -3.94 -14.55 3.27
C VAL A 151 -5.16 -13.67 3.61
N ASN A 152 -5.77 -13.04 2.61
CA ASN A 152 -6.98 -12.23 2.75
C ASN A 152 -8.01 -12.54 1.64
N GLU A 153 -9.10 -13.19 2.00
CA GLU A 153 -10.23 -13.51 1.10
C GLU A 153 -11.02 -12.26 0.67
N TRP A 154 -10.83 -11.13 1.35
CA TRP A 154 -11.34 -9.84 0.91
C TRP A 154 -10.41 -9.26 -0.14
N ASN A 155 -10.53 -9.80 -1.35
CA ASN A 155 -9.69 -9.39 -2.47
C ASN A 155 -10.44 -9.28 -3.79
N SER A 156 -9.81 -8.63 -4.78
CA SER A 156 -10.43 -8.30 -6.07
C SER A 156 -10.63 -9.48 -7.03
N VAL A 157 -10.02 -10.62 -6.72
CA VAL A 157 -10.20 -11.87 -7.47
C VAL A 157 -11.38 -12.67 -6.91
N ASP A 158 -11.45 -12.82 -5.59
CA ASP A 158 -12.50 -13.57 -4.92
C ASP A 158 -13.81 -12.79 -4.83
N LEU A 159 -13.77 -11.45 -4.69
CA LEU A 159 -14.94 -10.60 -4.52
C LEU A 159 -14.83 -9.34 -5.40
N GLY A 160 -15.92 -8.93 -6.04
CA GLY A 160 -15.92 -7.77 -6.94
C GLY A 160 -15.59 -8.14 -8.40
N PRO A 161 -14.56 -7.54 -9.04
CA PRO A 161 -14.34 -7.61 -10.49
C PRO A 161 -13.82 -8.95 -11.01
N LYS A 162 -13.43 -9.89 -10.14
CA LYS A 162 -12.81 -11.17 -10.54
C LYS A 162 -11.51 -10.96 -11.32
N LEU A 163 -10.75 -9.96 -10.90
CA LEU A 163 -9.58 -9.47 -11.60
C LEU A 163 -8.48 -9.14 -10.60
N ASP A 164 -7.26 -9.59 -10.89
CA ASP A 164 -6.07 -9.22 -10.13
C ASP A 164 -5.60 -7.82 -10.55
N LEU A 165 -6.11 -6.79 -9.87
CA LEU A 165 -5.92 -5.40 -10.26
C LEU A 165 -4.47 -4.96 -10.07
N VAL A 166 -3.85 -5.33 -8.95
CA VAL A 166 -2.45 -4.97 -8.65
C VAL A 166 -1.51 -5.61 -9.66
N LYS A 167 -1.71 -6.88 -10.05
CA LYS A 167 -0.88 -7.53 -11.08
C LYS A 167 -1.08 -6.91 -12.46
N LEU A 168 -2.31 -6.57 -12.82
CA LEU A 168 -2.64 -5.87 -14.07
C LEU A 168 -1.89 -4.53 -14.15
N TRP A 169 -2.00 -3.69 -13.12
CA TRP A 169 -1.30 -2.43 -13.05
C TRP A 169 0.22 -2.60 -13.06
N ALA A 170 0.75 -3.55 -12.28
CA ALA A 170 2.18 -3.84 -12.26
C ALA A 170 2.74 -4.24 -13.63
N GLY A 171 1.99 -5.03 -14.39
CA GLY A 171 2.35 -5.41 -15.76
C GLY A 171 2.40 -4.20 -16.69
N LEU A 172 1.38 -3.34 -16.62
CA LEU A 172 1.25 -2.15 -17.46
C LEU A 172 2.30 -1.07 -17.16
N VAL A 173 2.61 -0.82 -15.88
CA VAL A 173 3.69 0.08 -15.46
C VAL A 173 5.03 -0.37 -16.06
N ARG A 174 5.33 -1.67 -15.98
CA ARG A 174 6.57 -2.25 -16.53
C ARG A 174 6.63 -2.21 -18.05
N LYS A 175 5.53 -2.57 -18.71
CA LYS A 175 5.40 -2.51 -20.18
C LYS A 175 5.70 -1.10 -20.70
N ASN A 176 5.39 -0.07 -19.91
CA ASN A 176 5.63 1.35 -20.23
C ASN A 176 6.97 1.90 -19.68
N GLY A 177 7.87 1.02 -19.22
CA GLY A 177 9.23 1.39 -18.82
C GLY A 177 9.28 2.33 -17.61
N MET A 178 8.35 2.20 -16.67
CA MET A 178 8.35 2.91 -15.39
C MET A 178 8.69 1.94 -14.24
N LYS A 179 9.26 2.46 -13.17
CA LYS A 179 9.46 1.73 -11.91
C LYS A 179 8.11 1.54 -11.20
N LEU A 180 7.91 0.41 -10.53
CA LEU A 180 6.65 0.08 -9.86
C LEU A 180 6.64 0.56 -8.41
N VAL A 181 5.68 1.43 -8.06
CA VAL A 181 5.29 1.69 -6.68
C VAL A 181 4.00 0.94 -6.33
N VAL A 182 3.94 0.38 -5.13
CA VAL A 182 2.68 -0.11 -4.54
C VAL A 182 2.51 0.56 -3.18
N ALA A 183 1.43 1.31 -3.01
CA ALA A 183 1.10 1.96 -1.75
C ALA A 183 0.24 1.06 -0.85
N MET A 184 0.57 1.01 0.43
CA MET A 184 0.08 0.06 1.41
C MET A 184 -0.30 0.81 2.70
N HIS A 185 -1.59 0.79 3.06
CA HIS A 185 -2.12 1.60 4.16
C HIS A 185 -2.78 0.75 5.26
N GLN A 186 -2.61 -0.57 5.19
CA GLN A 186 -3.32 -1.56 6.00
C GLN A 186 -2.98 -1.54 7.49
N ALA A 187 -2.01 -0.74 7.95
CA ALA A 187 -1.69 -0.63 9.38
C ALA A 187 -2.83 0.01 10.18
N TYR A 188 -3.46 1.07 9.65
CA TYR A 188 -4.56 1.75 10.34
C TYR A 188 -5.86 0.92 10.37
N ASN A 189 -6.00 -0.09 9.51
CA ASN A 189 -7.14 -1.02 9.51
C ASN A 189 -7.41 -1.61 10.89
N SER A 190 -6.37 -2.17 11.53
CA SER A 190 -6.42 -2.78 12.88
C SER A 190 -6.05 -1.81 14.00
N ASN A 191 -5.82 -0.54 13.68
CA ASN A 191 -5.45 0.51 14.64
C ASN A 191 -6.49 1.64 14.70
N GLY A 192 -7.74 1.32 14.36
CA GLY A 192 -8.88 2.17 14.67
C GLY A 192 -9.66 2.64 13.47
N PHE A 193 -9.25 2.41 12.22
CA PHE A 193 -9.99 2.87 11.04
C PHE A 193 -11.48 2.48 11.08
N PHE A 194 -11.79 1.24 11.47
CA PHE A 194 -13.17 0.76 11.65
C PHE A 194 -13.67 0.78 13.10
N GLN A 195 -13.20 1.69 13.95
CA GLN A 195 -13.59 1.74 15.38
C GLN A 195 -15.10 1.88 15.62
N TRP A 196 -15.83 2.49 14.68
CA TRP A 196 -17.29 2.67 14.77
C TRP A 196 -18.09 1.55 14.09
N ALA A 197 -17.43 0.64 13.37
CA ALA A 197 -18.12 -0.49 12.76
C ALA A 197 -18.64 -1.45 13.86
N PRO A 198 -19.83 -2.08 13.68
CA PRO A 198 -20.34 -3.05 14.62
C PRO A 198 -19.35 -4.19 14.89
N LYS A 199 -19.28 -4.65 16.14
CA LYS A 199 -18.55 -5.87 16.48
C LYS A 199 -19.24 -7.06 15.81
N THR A 200 -18.45 -8.01 15.32
CA THR A 200 -18.95 -9.21 14.67
C THR A 200 -18.19 -10.44 15.11
N ASP A 201 -18.89 -11.56 15.22
CA ASP A 201 -18.31 -12.88 15.48
C ASP A 201 -17.93 -13.63 14.18
N ASP A 202 -18.32 -13.10 13.01
CA ASP A 202 -17.91 -13.65 11.71
C ASP A 202 -16.41 -13.45 11.51
N LYS A 203 -15.65 -14.56 11.51
CA LYS A 203 -14.19 -14.55 11.40
C LYS A 203 -13.70 -13.86 10.13
N SER A 204 -14.40 -14.01 9.01
CA SER A 204 -14.03 -13.38 7.74
C SER A 204 -14.25 -11.88 7.83
N LEU A 205 -15.41 -11.45 8.32
CA LEU A 205 -15.72 -10.02 8.45
C LEU A 205 -14.83 -9.31 9.49
N ARG A 206 -14.40 -10.02 10.55
CA ARG A 206 -13.40 -9.50 11.49
C ARG A 206 -12.08 -9.17 10.81
N LYS A 207 -11.69 -9.92 9.77
CA LYS A 207 -10.47 -9.64 9.00
C LYS A 207 -10.59 -8.35 8.19
N LEU A 208 -11.72 -8.13 7.52
CA LEU A 208 -11.99 -6.90 6.76
C LEU A 208 -11.99 -5.68 7.69
N LEU A 209 -12.72 -5.77 8.80
CA LEU A 209 -12.98 -4.65 9.70
C LEU A 209 -11.89 -4.44 10.77
N GLY A 210 -10.74 -5.09 10.66
CA GLY A 210 -9.63 -4.92 11.61
C GLY A 210 -9.94 -5.37 13.04
N GLN A 211 -10.83 -6.36 13.22
CA GLN A 211 -11.30 -6.85 14.52
C GLN A 211 -10.65 -8.17 14.96
N LEU A 212 -9.64 -8.66 14.24
CA LEU A 212 -8.85 -9.82 14.67
C LEU A 212 -8.08 -9.51 15.98
N PRO A 213 -7.71 -10.54 16.78
CA PRO A 213 -6.74 -10.36 17.85
C PRO A 213 -5.47 -9.68 17.34
N ARG A 214 -4.85 -8.85 18.18
CA ARG A 214 -3.77 -7.97 17.72
C ARG A 214 -2.55 -8.72 17.18
N ASP A 215 -2.18 -9.83 17.80
CA ASP A 215 -1.05 -10.63 17.33
C ASP A 215 -1.35 -11.28 15.95
N GLU A 216 -2.60 -11.65 15.70
CA GLU A 216 -3.05 -12.10 14.37
C GLU A 216 -3.05 -10.95 13.36
N ALA A 217 -3.48 -9.74 13.76
CA ALA A 217 -3.48 -8.56 12.92
C ALA A 217 -2.06 -8.14 12.52
N ASP A 218 -1.10 -8.15 13.44
CA ASP A 218 0.31 -7.85 13.16
C ASP A 218 0.94 -8.89 12.21
N LYS A 219 0.63 -10.18 12.42
CA LYS A 219 1.03 -11.27 11.50
C LYS A 219 0.41 -11.08 10.12
N LEU A 220 -0.87 -10.69 10.05
CA LEU A 220 -1.57 -10.44 8.78
C LEU A 220 -0.97 -9.24 8.05
N TRP A 221 -0.62 -8.16 8.74
CA TRP A 221 0.05 -6.99 8.17
C TRP A 221 1.34 -7.40 7.44
N PHE A 222 2.19 -8.21 8.08
CA PHE A 222 3.42 -8.73 7.47
C PHE A 222 3.11 -9.69 6.31
N ASN A 223 2.16 -10.60 6.48
CA ASN A 223 1.80 -11.59 5.46
C ASN A 223 1.23 -10.95 4.19
N LYS A 224 0.42 -9.88 4.32
CA LYS A 224 -0.08 -9.07 3.20
C LYS A 224 1.06 -8.44 2.42
N HIS A 225 2.00 -7.78 3.11
CA HIS A 225 3.20 -7.25 2.46
C HIS A 225 4.00 -8.33 1.74
N ARG A 226 4.30 -9.44 2.42
CA ARG A 226 5.09 -10.55 1.89
C ARG A 226 4.47 -11.11 0.61
N GLU A 227 3.17 -11.38 0.64
CA GLU A 227 2.45 -11.93 -0.51
C GLU A 227 2.42 -10.94 -1.68
N MET A 228 2.03 -9.69 -1.44
CA MET A 228 2.00 -8.64 -2.47
C MET A 228 3.38 -8.44 -3.10
N LEU A 229 4.43 -8.30 -2.29
CA LEU A 229 5.76 -8.00 -2.80
C LEU A 229 6.36 -9.17 -3.57
N ASP A 230 6.12 -10.43 -3.17
CA ASP A 230 6.57 -11.59 -3.94
C ASP A 230 5.78 -11.74 -5.25
N HIS A 231 4.50 -11.37 -5.23
CA HIS A 231 3.60 -11.44 -6.37
C HIS A 231 3.97 -10.45 -7.47
N VAL A 232 4.20 -9.18 -7.12
CA VAL A 232 4.44 -8.13 -8.10
C VAL A 232 5.82 -7.50 -8.06
N ARG A 233 6.72 -7.84 -7.14
CA ARG A 233 8.13 -7.37 -7.09
C ARG A 233 8.29 -5.84 -7.21
N PRO A 234 7.62 -5.04 -6.37
CA PRO A 234 7.65 -3.58 -6.44
C PRO A 234 9.07 -3.04 -6.29
N ASP A 235 9.37 -1.94 -6.97
CA ASP A 235 10.60 -1.17 -6.78
C ASP A 235 10.48 -0.21 -5.59
N ILE A 236 9.24 0.24 -5.30
CA ILE A 236 8.89 1.06 -4.13
C ILE A 236 7.70 0.43 -3.41
N ILE A 237 7.81 0.23 -2.09
CA ILE A 237 6.65 0.00 -1.22
C ILE A 237 6.42 1.28 -0.42
N TRP A 238 5.31 1.96 -0.67
CA TRP A 238 4.94 3.15 0.09
C TRP A 238 4.06 2.73 1.26
N ASN A 239 4.35 3.18 2.49
CA ASN A 239 3.56 2.85 3.67
C ASN A 239 2.93 4.10 4.29
N ASP A 240 1.67 3.98 4.66
CA ASP A 240 0.97 5.01 5.43
C ASP A 240 1.36 4.99 6.91
N PHE A 241 0.71 5.85 7.72
CA PHE A 241 0.90 5.93 9.16
C PHE A 241 0.37 4.70 9.94
N SER A 242 0.48 4.77 11.27
CA SER A 242 0.12 3.72 12.22
C SER A 242 1.10 2.54 12.24
N LEU A 243 2.31 2.74 11.74
CA LEU A 243 3.41 1.78 11.92
C LEU A 243 3.93 1.87 13.37
N ASN A 244 4.20 3.08 13.86
CA ASN A 244 4.41 3.42 15.26
C ASN A 244 4.24 4.94 15.47
N SER A 245 2.99 5.40 15.45
CA SER A 245 2.63 6.81 15.52
C SER A 245 1.61 7.09 16.64
N PRO A 246 1.98 6.86 17.91
CA PRO A 246 1.07 7.10 19.03
C PRO A 246 0.55 8.54 19.02
N GLY A 247 -0.76 8.70 19.22
CA GLY A 247 -1.46 9.98 19.15
C GLY A 247 -2.05 10.35 17.79
N TYR A 248 -1.76 9.60 16.72
CA TYR A 248 -2.29 9.85 15.37
C TYR A 248 -3.54 9.02 15.02
N CYS A 249 -4.00 8.16 15.94
CA CYS A 249 -5.24 7.38 15.80
C CYS A 249 -6.28 7.93 16.79
N PRO A 250 -7.03 9.00 16.45
CA PRO A 250 -7.93 9.66 17.39
C PRO A 250 -9.07 8.74 17.81
N ASP A 251 -9.47 8.85 19.08
CA ASP A 251 -10.59 8.12 19.69
C ASP A 251 -10.49 6.58 19.64
N TYR A 252 -9.31 6.04 19.32
CA TYR A 252 -9.03 4.61 19.36
C TYR A 252 -8.17 4.27 20.58
N ASP A 253 -8.68 3.37 21.43
CA ASP A 253 -7.94 2.85 22.59
C ASP A 253 -6.94 1.78 22.13
N GLY A 254 -5.82 2.23 21.60
CA GLY A 254 -4.73 1.39 21.13
C GLY A 254 -3.48 2.21 20.83
N PRO A 255 -2.36 1.56 20.49
CA PRO A 255 -1.08 2.26 20.41
C PRO A 255 -0.82 2.96 19.08
N CYS A 256 -1.73 2.85 18.11
CA CYS A 256 -1.52 3.36 16.75
C CYS A 256 -0.21 2.81 16.15
N ALA A 257 -0.03 1.49 16.24
CA ALA A 257 1.24 0.84 15.94
C ALA A 257 1.09 -0.64 15.58
N ILE A 258 1.93 -1.07 14.63
CA ILE A 258 2.21 -2.48 14.33
C ILE A 258 3.37 -2.96 15.21
N GLY A 259 3.27 -4.19 15.71
CA GLY A 259 4.34 -4.83 16.50
C GLY A 259 5.72 -4.72 15.83
N GLU A 260 6.74 -4.37 16.61
CA GLU A 260 8.09 -4.10 16.09
C GLU A 260 8.69 -5.28 15.33
N GLU A 261 8.48 -6.49 15.85
CA GLU A 261 8.96 -7.72 15.20
C GLU A 261 8.38 -7.87 13.79
N ALA A 262 7.09 -7.56 13.58
CA ALA A 262 6.48 -7.63 12.26
C ALA A 262 7.07 -6.59 11.31
N ARG A 263 7.28 -5.34 11.79
CA ARG A 263 7.92 -4.26 11.03
C ARG A 263 9.35 -4.63 10.59
N LEU A 264 10.17 -5.15 11.51
CA LEU A 264 11.53 -5.60 11.22
C LEU A 264 11.56 -6.81 10.27
N LYS A 265 10.64 -7.76 10.42
CA LYS A 265 10.49 -8.87 9.46
C LYS A 265 10.16 -8.38 8.06
N PHE A 266 9.28 -7.39 7.92
CA PHE A 266 8.98 -6.78 6.62
C PHE A 266 10.23 -6.17 5.98
N LEU A 267 10.95 -5.30 6.70
CA LEU A 267 12.16 -4.63 6.19
C LEU A 267 13.20 -5.65 5.73
N ALA A 268 13.56 -6.59 6.62
CA ALA A 268 14.53 -7.62 6.32
C ALA A 268 14.11 -8.47 5.10
N TYR A 269 12.84 -8.86 5.03
CA TYR A 269 12.33 -9.66 3.92
C TYR A 269 12.39 -8.91 2.59
N TYR A 270 11.90 -7.67 2.55
CA TYR A 270 11.84 -6.89 1.31
C TYR A 270 13.24 -6.54 0.79
N PHE A 271 14.16 -6.13 1.69
CA PHE A 271 15.53 -5.84 1.30
C PHE A 271 16.27 -7.08 0.79
N ASN A 272 16.10 -8.24 1.44
CA ASN A 272 16.64 -9.52 0.94
C ASN A 272 16.06 -9.90 -0.42
N ARG A 273 14.78 -9.61 -0.66
CA ARG A 273 14.15 -9.82 -1.97
C ARG A 273 14.68 -8.88 -3.03
N GLY A 274 14.94 -7.62 -2.70
CA GLY A 274 15.62 -6.66 -3.59
C GLY A 274 16.96 -7.20 -4.10
N VAL A 275 17.81 -7.70 -3.18
CA VAL A 275 19.08 -8.36 -3.54
C VAL A 275 18.85 -9.55 -4.47
N LYS A 276 17.90 -10.44 -4.12
CA LYS A 276 17.58 -11.63 -4.93
C LYS A 276 17.05 -11.28 -6.33
N TRP A 277 16.38 -10.14 -6.49
CA TRP A 277 15.83 -9.67 -7.75
C TRP A 277 16.79 -8.82 -8.56
N ASP A 278 18.02 -8.59 -8.05
CA ASP A 278 18.97 -7.64 -8.62
C ASP A 278 18.36 -6.24 -8.78
N LYS A 279 17.75 -5.76 -7.69
CA LYS A 279 17.05 -4.49 -7.62
C LYS A 279 17.45 -3.69 -6.39
N GLU A 280 17.79 -2.43 -6.62
CA GLU A 280 17.82 -1.41 -5.58
C GLU A 280 16.38 -0.98 -5.24
N VAL A 281 15.75 -1.69 -4.31
CA VAL A 281 14.39 -1.39 -3.83
C VAL A 281 14.41 -0.32 -2.74
N LEU A 282 13.30 0.37 -2.53
CA LEU A 282 13.12 1.27 -1.38
C LEU A 282 11.73 1.16 -0.77
N THR A 283 11.63 1.51 0.50
CA THR A 283 10.35 1.62 1.21
C THR A 283 10.22 3.02 1.79
N THR A 284 8.99 3.54 1.88
CA THR A 284 8.71 4.83 2.53
C THR A 284 7.87 4.63 3.79
N SER A 285 7.89 5.64 4.66
CA SER A 285 6.94 5.81 5.77
C SER A 285 6.68 7.29 6.02
N LYS A 286 5.52 7.63 6.59
CA LYS A 286 5.20 9.02 6.97
C LYS A 286 6.29 9.63 7.86
N HIS A 287 6.68 10.87 7.57
CA HIS A 287 7.79 11.55 8.24
C HIS A 287 7.62 11.68 9.77
N PHE A 288 6.39 11.73 10.25
CA PHE A 288 6.09 11.81 11.68
C PHE A 288 6.01 10.43 12.36
N ASP A 289 5.93 9.35 11.58
CA ASP A 289 5.76 7.99 12.07
C ASP A 289 7.12 7.38 12.42
N LYS A 290 7.25 6.84 13.64
CA LYS A 290 8.49 6.24 14.15
C LYS A 290 8.57 4.74 13.88
N GLY A 291 7.79 4.27 12.92
CA GLY A 291 7.65 2.86 12.56
C GLY A 291 8.85 2.31 11.81
N PHE A 292 9.53 3.13 11.02
CA PHE A 292 10.81 2.82 10.39
C PHE A 292 11.84 3.90 10.72
N ARG A 293 13.12 3.62 10.41
CA ARG A 293 14.22 4.57 10.56
C ARG A 293 14.62 5.14 9.21
N ASP A 294 14.93 6.44 9.17
CA ASP A 294 15.35 7.17 7.97
C ASP A 294 16.70 6.68 7.38
N THR A 295 17.42 5.85 8.12
CA THR A 295 18.62 5.11 7.69
C THR A 295 18.33 4.15 6.53
N SER A 296 17.16 3.51 6.52
CA SER A 296 16.81 2.43 5.57
C SER A 296 15.46 2.60 4.89
N ALA A 297 14.64 3.56 5.33
CA ALA A 297 13.39 3.96 4.69
C ALA A 297 13.43 5.45 4.32
N VAL A 298 12.63 5.86 3.33
CA VAL A 298 12.52 7.27 2.92
C VAL A 298 11.33 7.92 3.64
N ALA A 299 11.57 9.05 4.31
CA ALA A 299 10.51 9.84 4.93
C ALA A 299 9.56 10.45 3.86
N ASP A 300 8.27 10.15 3.97
CA ASP A 300 7.16 10.72 3.19
C ASP A 300 6.55 11.90 3.95
N TYR A 301 6.79 13.11 3.45
CA TYR A 301 6.31 14.33 4.08
C TYR A 301 4.82 14.54 3.81
N GLU A 302 4.18 15.28 4.71
CA GLU A 302 2.80 15.72 4.49
C GLU A 302 2.64 16.61 3.25
N ARG A 303 1.39 16.79 2.82
CA ARG A 303 1.07 17.54 1.60
C ARG A 303 1.63 18.97 1.69
N GLY A 304 2.49 19.32 0.73
CA GLY A 304 3.20 20.61 0.69
C GLY A 304 4.72 20.46 0.87
N GLY A 305 5.16 19.38 1.53
CA GLY A 305 6.58 19.11 1.78
C GLY A 305 7.19 20.03 2.86
N PRO A 306 8.47 19.81 3.20
CA PRO A 306 9.17 20.67 4.15
C PRO A 306 9.39 22.07 3.58
N ALA A 307 9.36 23.10 4.44
CA ALA A 307 9.62 24.48 4.04
C ALA A 307 11.09 24.73 3.66
N ASP A 308 12.00 23.97 4.26
CA ASP A 308 13.45 24.08 4.05
C ASP A 308 14.01 22.87 3.30
N ILE A 309 15.23 23.01 2.77
CA ILE A 309 15.99 21.88 2.22
C ILE A 309 16.28 20.89 3.35
N THR A 310 15.67 19.71 3.28
CA THR A 310 15.97 18.60 4.17
C THR A 310 17.09 17.74 3.56
N ARG A 311 17.94 17.19 4.43
CA ARG A 311 18.94 16.19 4.05
C ARG A 311 18.53 14.86 4.67
N PRO A 312 18.58 13.74 3.92
CA PRO A 312 18.42 12.42 4.53
C PRO A 312 19.41 12.28 5.68
N THR A 313 18.94 11.80 6.83
CA THR A 313 19.83 11.47 7.95
C THR A 313 20.45 10.10 7.69
N GLY A 314 21.55 10.08 6.93
CA GLY A 314 22.27 8.86 6.57
C GLY A 314 23.30 9.09 5.49
#